data_AF-A0AAV1D0M4-F1
#
_entry.id   AF-A0AAV1D0M4-F1
#
_cell.length_a   1.000
_cell.length_b   1.000
_cell.length_c   1.000
_cell.angle_alpha   90.00
_cell.angle_beta   90.00
_cell.angle_gamma   90.00
#
_symmetry.space_group_name_H-M   'P 1'
#
loop_
_entity.id
_entity.type
_entity.pdbx_description
1 polymer ?
#
loop_
_entity_poly.entity_id
_entity_poly.type
_entity_poly.pdbx_seq_one_letter_code
_entity_poly.pdbx_strand_id
1 'polypeptide(L)'
;MVEEQSKSSTSSNPSDGTTKVEKVLEEFIRNDDKNGFVSFIRSFSEDGSFSHTENMPPLDEIMMWICCHSAEGCATSLLEGETGLPAVVVDDLINVPLPDGLYPLHHAARNLRSRLTDLCFCAMVLALICLVVLN
;
A
#
# COMPACT_ATOMS: atom_id res chain seq x y z
N MET A 1 -33.65 -3.40 -47.57
CA MET A 1 -33.74 -2.60 -46.33
C MET A 1 -33.42 -3.53 -45.17
N VAL A 2 -32.52 -3.07 -44.29
CA VAL A 2 -32.01 -3.66 -43.04
C VAL A 2 -30.99 -4.80 -43.24
N GLU A 3 -29.67 -4.53 -43.31
CA GLU A 3 -28.68 -4.30 -42.23
C GLU A 3 -28.53 -5.52 -41.29
N GLU A 4 -27.46 -6.33 -41.40
CA GLU A 4 -26.05 -6.17 -40.97
C GLU A 4 -25.78 -6.72 -39.54
N GLN A 5 -24.60 -7.34 -39.41
CA GLN A 5 -23.78 -7.54 -38.20
C GLN A 5 -23.73 -8.92 -37.52
N SER A 6 -22.79 -9.72 -38.04
CA SER A 6 -21.75 -10.50 -37.36
C SER A 6 -21.72 -10.47 -35.83
N LYS A 7 -21.98 -11.62 -35.21
CA LYS A 7 -21.51 -11.93 -33.85
C LYS A 7 -20.14 -12.61 -33.95
N SER A 8 -19.08 -11.83 -33.74
CA SER A 8 -17.76 -12.36 -33.39
C SER A 8 -17.72 -12.54 -31.88
N SER A 9 -17.72 -13.79 -31.44
CA SER A 9 -17.52 -14.15 -30.03
C SER A 9 -16.03 -14.13 -29.73
N THR A 10 -15.53 -13.01 -29.22
CA THR A 10 -14.16 -12.97 -28.66
C THR A 10 -14.23 -13.38 -27.20
N SER A 11 -13.67 -14.56 -26.96
CA SER A 11 -13.30 -15.14 -25.66
C SER A 11 -12.62 -14.10 -24.75
N SER A 12 -13.22 -13.84 -23.60
CA SER A 12 -12.63 -13.06 -22.51
C SER A 12 -11.49 -13.86 -21.86
N ASN A 13 -10.25 -13.46 -22.13
CA ASN A 13 -9.10 -13.83 -21.31
C ASN A 13 -9.21 -13.14 -19.93
N PRO A 14 -8.75 -13.77 -18.84
CA PRO A 14 -8.71 -13.13 -17.53
C PRO A 14 -7.64 -12.04 -17.55
N SER A 15 -8.04 -10.81 -17.25
CA SER A 15 -7.14 -9.67 -17.13
C SER A 15 -6.22 -9.86 -15.93
N ASP A 16 -4.95 -10.21 -16.17
CA ASP A 16 -3.86 -9.81 -15.27
C ASP A 16 -3.73 -8.28 -15.40
N GLY A 17 -4.60 -7.57 -14.69
CA GLY A 17 -4.85 -6.14 -14.82
C GLY A 17 -3.85 -5.26 -14.08
N THR A 18 -2.69 -5.80 -13.68
CA THR A 18 -1.73 -5.05 -12.88
C THR A 18 -0.92 -4.09 -13.74
N THR A 19 -0.92 -2.80 -13.39
CA THR A 19 -0.21 -1.78 -14.18
C THR A 19 1.30 -1.93 -14.01
N LYS A 20 2.09 -1.40 -14.95
CA LYS A 20 3.56 -1.44 -14.87
C LYS A 20 4.09 -0.75 -13.59
N VAL A 21 3.37 0.25 -13.08
CA VAL A 21 3.71 0.99 -11.86
C VAL A 21 3.56 0.08 -10.63
N GLU A 22 2.47 -0.69 -10.57
CA GLU A 22 2.21 -1.62 -9.46
C GLU A 22 3.30 -2.68 -9.37
N LYS A 23 3.69 -3.26 -10.51
CA LYS A 23 4.75 -4.29 -10.57
C LYS A 23 6.09 -3.78 -10.06
N VAL A 24 6.45 -2.53 -10.39
CA VAL A 24 7.71 -1.91 -9.93
C VAL A 24 7.65 -1.61 -8.43
N LEU A 25 6.54 -1.07 -7.94
CA LEU A 25 6.38 -0.78 -6.52
C LEU A 25 6.38 -2.07 -5.68
N GLU A 26 5.64 -3.08 -6.12
CA GLU A 26 5.63 -4.38 -5.47
C GLU A 26 7.02 -5.03 -5.49
N GLU A 27 7.83 -4.82 -6.54
CA GLU A 27 9.22 -5.31 -6.58
C GLU A 27 10.11 -4.64 -5.52
N PHE A 28 10.00 -3.33 -5.32
CA PHE A 28 10.72 -2.65 -4.22
C PHE A 28 10.30 -3.21 -2.87
N ILE A 29 9.00 -3.41 -2.64
CA ILE A 29 8.46 -3.95 -1.39
C ILE A 29 8.90 -5.40 -1.18
N ARG A 30 8.81 -6.23 -2.22
CA ARG A 30 9.18 -7.66 -2.16
C ARG A 30 10.65 -7.86 -1.82
N ASN A 31 11.52 -6.97 -2.29
CA ASN A 31 12.96 -6.98 -2.00
C ASN A 31 13.33 -6.20 -0.73
N ASP A 32 12.34 -5.58 -0.06
CA ASP A 32 12.53 -4.62 1.02
C ASP A 32 13.54 -3.50 0.69
N ASP A 33 13.54 -3.04 -0.57
CA ASP A 33 14.37 -1.93 -1.03
C ASP A 33 13.79 -0.60 -0.54
N LYS A 34 14.11 -0.26 0.71
CA LYS A 34 13.70 0.98 1.37
C LYS A 34 13.99 2.22 0.52
N ASN A 35 15.17 2.32 -0.08
CA ASN A 35 15.57 3.54 -0.80
C ASN A 35 14.80 3.67 -2.11
N GLY A 36 14.70 2.58 -2.88
CA GLY A 36 13.89 2.51 -4.08
C GLY A 36 12.43 2.85 -3.79
N PHE A 37 11.87 2.27 -2.72
CA PHE A 37 10.53 2.55 -2.23
C PHE A 37 10.32 4.04 -1.89
N VAL A 38 11.17 4.63 -1.04
CA VAL A 38 11.04 6.04 -0.63
C VAL A 38 11.13 6.98 -1.83
N SER A 39 12.14 6.81 -2.69
CA SER A 39 12.29 7.63 -3.90
C SER A 39 11.09 7.49 -4.83
N PHE A 40 10.56 6.27 -4.97
CA PHE A 40 9.38 6.02 -5.79
C PHE A 40 8.15 6.74 -5.24
N ILE A 41 7.81 6.56 -3.98
CA ILE A 41 6.62 7.19 -3.36
C ILE A 41 6.73 8.72 -3.41
N ARG A 42 7.91 9.28 -3.13
CA ARG A 42 8.13 10.74 -3.17
C ARG A 42 7.92 11.32 -4.56
N SER A 43 8.26 10.58 -5.62
CA SER A 43 8.04 11.04 -6.99
C SER A 43 6.56 11.35 -7.28
N PHE A 44 5.63 10.65 -6.64
CA PHE A 44 4.19 10.92 -6.74
C PHE A 44 3.74 12.10 -5.87
N SER A 45 4.50 12.43 -4.82
CA SER A 45 4.20 13.56 -3.92
C SER A 45 4.80 14.88 -4.41
N GLU A 46 5.93 14.86 -5.13
CA GLU A 46 6.69 16.06 -5.53
C GLU A 46 6.12 16.72 -6.81
N ASP A 47 5.36 16.00 -7.63
CA ASP A 47 4.76 16.55 -8.86
C ASP A 47 3.61 17.56 -8.60
N GLY A 48 3.28 17.87 -7.35
CA GLY A 48 2.29 18.90 -6.96
C GLY A 48 0.86 18.65 -7.46
N SER A 49 0.67 17.52 -8.13
CA SER A 49 -0.51 17.10 -8.84
C SER A 49 -0.90 15.75 -8.27
N PHE A 50 -1.74 15.77 -7.24
CA PHE A 50 -2.49 14.58 -6.84
C PHE A 50 -3.35 14.02 -8.01
N SER A 51 -3.40 14.67 -9.17
CA SER A 51 -4.08 14.18 -10.37
C SER A 51 -3.28 13.14 -11.18
N HIS A 52 -1.99 12.91 -10.87
CA HIS A 52 -1.24 11.75 -11.41
C HIS A 52 -1.27 10.50 -10.51
N THR A 53 -2.04 10.55 -9.42
CA THR A 53 -2.30 9.39 -8.53
C THR A 53 -3.09 8.28 -9.19
N GLU A 54 -3.64 8.49 -10.41
CA GLU A 54 -4.41 7.48 -11.14
C GLU A 54 -3.63 6.17 -11.39
N ASN A 55 -2.29 6.18 -11.26
CA ASN A 55 -1.46 4.98 -11.44
C ASN A 55 -0.84 4.45 -10.14
N MET A 56 -0.93 5.17 -9.02
CA MET A 56 -0.37 4.70 -7.75
C MET A 56 -1.39 3.77 -7.08
N PRO A 57 -0.98 2.55 -6.67
CA PRO A 57 -1.83 1.70 -5.85
C PRO A 57 -2.35 2.45 -4.62
N PRO A 58 -3.61 2.23 -4.23
CA PRO A 58 -4.11 2.78 -2.99
C PRO A 58 -3.28 2.26 -1.81
N LEU A 59 -3.15 3.09 -0.78
CA LEU A 59 -2.13 2.89 0.25
C LEU A 59 -2.38 1.61 1.08
N ASP A 60 -3.64 1.21 1.25
CA ASP A 60 -4.05 -0.04 1.88
C ASP A 60 -3.52 -1.27 1.10
N GLU A 61 -3.55 -1.22 -0.23
CA GLU A 61 -2.94 -2.27 -1.06
C GLU A 61 -1.42 -2.32 -0.89
N ILE A 62 -0.77 -1.16 -0.84
CA ILE A 62 0.67 -1.06 -0.54
C ILE A 62 0.99 -1.65 0.84
N MET A 63 0.17 -1.35 1.86
CA MET A 63 0.33 -1.90 3.21
C MET A 63 0.14 -3.41 3.24
N MET A 64 -0.83 -3.92 2.49
CA MET A 64 -1.04 -5.36 2.32
C MET A 64 0.21 -6.02 1.75
N TRP A 65 0.81 -5.47 0.69
CA TRP A 65 2.06 -6.02 0.12
C TRP A 65 3.22 -5.96 1.11
N ILE A 66 3.38 -4.86 1.85
CA ILE A 66 4.38 -4.73 2.91
C ILE A 66 4.22 -5.85 3.95
N CYS A 67 2.98 -6.10 4.38
CA CYS A 67 2.69 -7.13 5.37
C CYS A 67 2.89 -8.55 4.81
N CYS A 68 2.49 -8.81 3.56
CA CYS A 68 2.66 -10.08 2.88
C CYS A 68 4.14 -10.42 2.64
N HIS A 69 4.94 -9.44 2.23
CA HIS A 69 6.36 -9.61 1.95
C HIS A 69 7.26 -9.41 3.16
N SER A 70 6.72 -8.98 4.30
CA SER A 70 7.49 -8.69 5.51
C SER A 70 8.57 -7.61 5.28
N ALA A 71 8.23 -6.58 4.52
CA ALA A 71 9.14 -5.52 4.09
C ALA A 71 9.37 -4.50 5.22
N GLU A 72 10.24 -4.83 6.17
CA GLU A 72 10.46 -4.04 7.39
C GLU A 72 11.02 -2.64 7.10
N GLY A 73 11.97 -2.51 6.18
CA GLY A 73 12.55 -1.22 5.79
C GLY A 73 11.54 -0.31 5.08
N CYS A 74 10.72 -0.89 4.21
CA CYS A 74 9.63 -0.17 3.55
C CYS A 74 8.56 0.27 4.57
N ALA A 75 8.15 -0.63 5.47
CA ALA A 75 7.22 -0.30 6.56
C ALA A 75 7.76 0.83 7.45
N THR A 76 9.02 0.72 7.88
CA THR A 76 9.65 1.71 8.76
C THR A 76 9.71 3.07 8.10
N SER A 77 10.17 3.14 6.84
CA SER A 77 10.23 4.41 6.11
C SER A 77 8.87 5.06 5.87
N LEU A 78 7.81 4.24 5.71
CA LEU A 78 6.44 4.73 5.64
C LEU A 78 5.97 5.31 6.98
N LEU A 79 6.20 4.58 8.08
CA LEU A 79 5.77 4.99 9.43
C LEU A 79 6.53 6.19 9.98
N GLU A 80 7.81 6.31 9.64
CA GLU A 80 8.67 7.43 10.06
C GLU A 80 8.47 8.68 9.17
N GLY A 81 7.60 8.60 8.15
CA GLY A 81 7.27 9.72 7.27
C GLY A 81 8.36 10.06 6.24
N GLU A 82 9.33 9.17 6.00
CA GLU A 82 10.41 9.40 5.04
C GLU A 82 9.92 9.47 3.59
N THR A 83 8.77 8.85 3.32
CA THR A 83 8.08 8.86 2.03
C THR A 83 7.44 10.21 1.70
N GLY A 84 7.38 11.15 2.65
CA GLY A 84 6.73 12.45 2.46
C GLY A 84 5.20 12.41 2.50
N LEU A 85 4.60 11.23 2.75
CA LEU A 85 3.17 11.12 2.96
C LEU A 85 2.76 11.76 4.30
N PRO A 86 1.59 12.42 4.41
CA PRO A 86 1.14 13.02 5.66
C PRO A 86 0.96 11.98 6.77
N ALA A 87 1.37 12.31 8.01
CA ALA A 87 1.27 11.41 9.16
C ALA A 87 -0.15 10.87 9.43
N VAL A 88 -1.18 11.68 9.17
CA VAL A 88 -2.60 11.27 9.29
C VAL A 88 -2.92 10.05 8.40
N VAL A 89 -2.34 10.01 7.21
CA VAL A 89 -2.57 8.93 6.23
C VAL A 89 -1.93 7.62 6.70
N VAL A 90 -0.88 7.71 7.51
CA VAL A 90 -0.16 6.56 8.08
C VAL A 90 -0.89 6.00 9.32
N ASP A 91 -1.44 6.88 10.17
CA ASP A 91 -2.24 6.47 11.34
C ASP A 91 -3.54 5.76 10.93
N ASP A 92 -4.18 6.24 9.86
CA ASP A 92 -5.35 5.58 9.27
C ASP A 92 -4.98 4.21 8.69
N LEU A 93 -3.78 4.07 8.11
CA LEU A 93 -3.34 2.83 7.46
C LEU A 93 -3.26 1.63 8.41
N ILE A 94 -2.89 1.87 9.66
CA ILE A 94 -2.73 0.84 10.68
C ILE A 94 -4.08 0.41 11.28
N ASN A 95 -5.06 1.32 11.29
CA ASN A 95 -6.36 1.14 11.94
C ASN A 95 -7.51 0.94 10.94
N VAL A 96 -7.20 0.70 9.66
CA VAL A 96 -8.18 0.40 8.62
C VAL A 96 -8.02 -1.07 8.18
N PRO A 97 -9.12 -1.81 8.00
CA PRO A 97 -9.05 -3.15 7.42
C PRO A 97 -8.56 -3.08 5.98
N LEU A 98 -7.62 -3.96 5.64
CA LEU A 98 -7.10 -4.15 4.28
C LEU A 98 -8.17 -4.78 3.36
N PRO A 99 -7.94 -4.89 2.04
CA PRO A 99 -8.95 -5.40 1.09
C PRO A 99 -9.55 -6.78 1.43
N ASP A 100 -8.86 -7.60 2.20
CA ASP A 100 -9.35 -8.91 2.68
C ASP A 100 -10.13 -8.85 4.01
N GLY A 101 -10.36 -7.65 4.54
CA GLY A 101 -11.06 -7.39 5.79
C GLY A 101 -10.19 -7.51 7.05
N LEU A 102 -8.89 -7.83 6.90
CA LEU A 102 -7.97 -7.97 8.03
C LEU A 102 -7.16 -6.70 8.23
N TYR A 103 -6.90 -6.35 9.49
CA TYR A 103 -5.98 -5.25 9.81
C TYR A 103 -4.52 -5.65 9.53
N PRO A 104 -3.62 -4.68 9.24
CA PRO A 104 -2.20 -4.95 9.07
C PRO A 104 -1.56 -5.77 10.20
N LEU A 105 -1.99 -5.54 11.45
CA LEU A 105 -1.53 -6.31 12.60
C LEU A 105 -1.86 -7.81 12.48
N HIS A 106 -3.02 -8.16 11.94
CA HIS A 106 -3.39 -9.57 11.73
C HIS A 106 -2.47 -10.23 10.69
N HIS A 107 -2.12 -9.52 9.61
CA HIS A 107 -1.19 -10.02 8.61
C HIS A 107 0.23 -10.15 9.15
N ALA A 108 0.73 -9.15 9.87
CA ALA A 108 2.04 -9.20 10.51
C ALA A 108 2.15 -10.39 11.49
N ALA A 109 1.11 -10.61 12.31
CA ALA A 109 1.03 -11.73 13.23
C ALA A 109 0.94 -13.09 12.51
N ARG A 110 0.13 -13.19 11.44
CA ARG A 110 -0.06 -14.42 10.65
C ARG A 110 1.23 -14.85 9.96
N ASN A 111 2.06 -13.90 9.54
CA ASN A 111 3.35 -14.17 8.91
C ASN A 111 4.49 -14.40 9.93
N LEU A 112 4.18 -14.46 11.24
CA LEU A 112 5.12 -14.73 12.34
C LEU A 112 6.36 -13.80 12.34
N ARG A 113 6.19 -12.56 11.90
CA ARG A 113 7.27 -11.57 11.88
C ARG A 113 7.23 -10.75 13.15
N SER A 114 8.04 -11.12 14.14
CA SER A 114 8.05 -10.46 15.44
C SER A 114 8.29 -8.96 15.31
N ARG A 115 9.27 -8.55 14.49
CA ARG A 115 9.62 -7.15 14.29
C ARG A 115 8.52 -6.32 13.61
N LEU A 116 7.89 -6.86 12.57
CA LEU A 116 6.78 -6.15 11.91
C LEU A 116 5.55 -6.08 12.82
N THR A 117 5.30 -7.14 13.60
CA THR A 117 4.23 -7.15 14.61
C THR A 117 4.50 -6.10 15.69
N ASP A 118 5.74 -6.03 16.19
CA ASP A 118 6.18 -5.02 17.15
C ASP A 118 6.02 -3.61 16.58
N LEU A 119 6.38 -3.41 15.31
CA LEU A 119 6.26 -2.12 14.62
C LEU A 119 4.80 -1.68 14.47
N CYS A 120 3.92 -2.56 13.97
CA CYS A 120 2.48 -2.29 13.87
C CYS A 120 1.85 -2.03 15.25
N PHE A 121 2.23 -2.83 16.26
CA PHE A 121 1.74 -2.67 17.63
C PHE A 121 2.21 -1.35 18.26
N CYS A 122 3.49 -1.01 18.12
CA CYS A 122 4.04 0.26 18.60
C CYS A 122 3.34 1.45 17.95
N ALA A 123 3.10 1.39 16.65
CA ALA A 123 2.41 2.45 15.93
C ALA A 123 0.94 2.61 16.38
N MET A 124 0.21 1.51 16.64
CA MET A 124 -1.13 1.56 17.24
C MET A 124 -1.14 2.23 18.62
N VAL A 125 -0.18 1.88 19.48
CA VAL A 125 -0.08 2.45 20.83
C VAL A 125 0.25 3.94 20.78
N LEU A 126 1.17 4.35 19.89
CA LEU A 126 1.50 5.77 19.70
C LEU A 126 0.31 6.57 19.17
N ALA A 127 -0.44 6.05 18.19
CA ALA A 127 -1.64 6.69 17.67
C ALA A 127 -2.70 6.90 18.77
N LEU A 128 -2.92 5.90 19.63
CA LEU A 128 -3.84 6.00 20.78
C LEU A 128 -3.37 7.03 21.83
N ILE A 129 -2.06 7.06 22.15
CA ILE A 129 -1.52 8.06 23.08
C ILE A 129 -1.67 9.47 22.51
N CYS A 130 -1.37 9.67 21.23
CA CYS A 130 -1.55 10.96 20.56
C CYS A 130 -3.02 11.42 20.60
N LEU A 131 -3.98 10.53 20.31
CA LEU A 131 -5.41 10.84 20.37
C LEU A 131 -5.90 11.20 21.78
N VAL A 132 -5.31 10.60 22.82
CA VAL A 132 -5.68 10.86 24.23
C VAL A 132 -5.00 12.12 24.78
N VAL A 133 -3.80 12.46 24.31
CA VAL A 133 -3.05 13.65 24.78
C VAL A 133 -3.46 14.94 24.06
N LEU A 134 -4.02 14.83 22.85
CA LEU A 134 -4.50 15.97 22.06
C LEU A 134 -5.99 16.30 22.25
N ASN A 135 -6.73 15.53 23.05
CA ASN A 135 -8.10 15.85 23.53
C ASN A 135 -8.07 16.37 24.96
#